data_AF-A0A524I551-F1
#
_entry.id   AF-A0A524I551-F1
#
_cell.length_a   1.000
_cell.length_b   1.000
_cell.length_c   1.000
_cell.angle_alpha   90.00
_cell.angle_beta   90.00
_cell.angle_gamma   90.00
#
_symmetry.space_group_name_H-M   'P 1'
#
loop_
_entity.id
_entity.type
_entity.pdbx_description
1 polymer ?
#
loop_
_entity_poly.entity_id
_entity_poly.type
_entity_poly.pdbx_seq_one_letter_code
_entity_poly.pdbx_strand_id
1 'polypeptide(L)'
;LGEAASRTTGQVDALFLFIGGVSLFFFLLVEGLLIYFAIKYRKQKGAEGVETPDIRGNFLLETVWILIPSIVVASFFYYGYIVFRDIRTPSPGATDIHAVSRQWLFEFRYPDGRMSINELRVPAGSPVKLILSSDDVIHSFYIPAYRLKQDMVPGQYTTLYLHPDKAGTYDILCAEYCGVAHSTMRAELIVMEPGAYAAWRETQAAPAGRSLAEQGKALVEKSGCLGCHALEGKEKIGPNLGQGFGRKVLLADGTSVTTDEEYLRESIYDPKAKVVKGYPAVMPTFKGSLSPDDVGAIIAYLRSLSGDKEEDKKKEGEKAVEKEERGGKEAPSAQKGKALTETLGCLGCHSVDGSGRVGPSFQGLFGRQVELADGGKVTADEAYIRESIARPKAKVVKGFPDVMPDFEGKIPEEDLSAIIVYIKTLKH
;
A
#
# COMPACT_ATOMS: atom_id res chain seq x y z
N LEU A 1 19.58 8.01 -16.20
CA LEU A 1 18.30 8.48 -15.64
C LEU A 1 17.20 8.07 -16.62
N GLY A 2 16.03 7.65 -16.13
CA GLY A 2 14.88 7.35 -17.00
C GLY A 2 14.40 8.60 -17.76
N GLU A 3 13.50 8.44 -18.71
CA GLU A 3 12.97 9.57 -19.48
C GLU A 3 12.21 10.55 -18.56
N ALA A 4 12.39 11.86 -18.77
CA ALA A 4 11.74 12.88 -17.95
C ALA A 4 10.21 12.86 -18.14
N ALA A 5 9.47 12.71 -17.04
CA ALA A 5 8.01 12.69 -17.01
C ALA A 5 7.38 14.09 -17.04
N SER A 6 8.12 15.11 -16.60
CA SER A 6 7.73 16.53 -16.68
C SER A 6 8.92 17.46 -16.93
N ARG A 7 8.64 18.71 -17.28
CA ARG A 7 9.65 19.79 -17.41
C ARG A 7 10.51 19.91 -16.15
N THR A 8 9.88 19.88 -14.98
CA THR A 8 10.54 19.99 -13.68
C THR A 8 11.48 18.80 -13.44
N THR A 9 11.09 17.59 -13.85
CA THR A 9 11.95 16.39 -13.79
C THR A 9 13.23 16.59 -14.59
N GLY A 10 13.14 17.13 -15.80
CA GLY A 10 14.31 17.37 -16.64
C GLY A 10 15.32 18.34 -16.02
N GLN A 11 14.84 19.37 -15.32
CA GLN A 11 15.71 20.32 -14.62
C GLN A 11 16.43 19.69 -13.42
N VAL A 12 15.72 18.88 -12.64
CA VAL A 12 16.30 18.14 -11.50
C VAL A 12 17.34 17.14 -11.99
N ASP A 13 17.04 16.39 -13.04
CA ASP A 13 17.95 15.41 -13.63
C ASP A 13 19.22 16.10 -14.20
N ALA A 14 19.08 17.25 -14.86
CA ALA A 14 20.21 18.05 -15.34
C ALA A 14 21.10 18.57 -14.20
N LEU A 15 20.49 19.09 -13.12
CA LEU A 15 21.21 19.50 -11.92
C LEU A 15 21.96 18.33 -11.28
N PHE A 16 21.32 17.17 -11.19
CA PHE A 16 21.94 15.95 -10.65
C PHE A 16 23.15 15.52 -11.50
N LEU A 17 23.03 15.52 -12.82
CA LEU A 17 24.14 15.20 -13.72
C LEU A 17 25.27 16.22 -13.64
N PHE A 18 24.96 17.51 -13.49
CA PHE A 18 25.96 18.56 -13.29
C PHE A 18 26.76 18.34 -12.00
N ILE A 19 26.07 18.14 -10.86
CA ILE A 19 26.72 17.85 -9.58
C ILE A 19 27.56 16.57 -9.70
N GLY A 20 26.97 15.49 -10.24
CA GLY A 20 27.65 14.21 -10.42
C GLY A 20 28.92 14.32 -11.29
N GLY A 21 28.86 15.08 -12.39
CA GLY A 21 29.99 15.30 -13.29
C GLY A 21 31.12 16.09 -12.62
N VAL A 22 30.79 17.17 -11.91
CA VAL A 22 31.79 17.97 -11.17
C VAL A 22 32.38 17.15 -10.01
N SER A 23 31.56 16.41 -9.26
CA SER A 23 32.02 15.51 -8.21
C SER A 23 32.95 14.42 -8.74
N LEU A 24 32.61 13.80 -9.89
CA LEU A 24 33.45 12.80 -10.52
C LEU A 24 34.80 13.38 -10.97
N PHE A 25 34.81 14.59 -11.53
CA PHE A 25 36.03 15.28 -11.90
C PHE A 25 36.95 15.49 -10.69
N PHE A 26 36.43 16.07 -9.59
CA PHE A 26 37.22 16.29 -8.39
C PHE A 26 37.65 14.99 -7.70
N PHE A 27 36.79 13.98 -7.71
CA PHE A 27 37.13 12.65 -7.21
C PHE A 27 38.34 12.08 -7.96
N LEU A 28 38.28 12.05 -9.29
CA LEU A 28 39.40 11.55 -10.12
C LEU A 28 40.67 12.39 -9.97
N LEU A 29 40.54 13.71 -9.82
CA LEU A 29 41.67 14.61 -9.59
C LEU A 29 42.35 14.33 -8.24
N VAL A 30 41.58 14.31 -7.15
CA VAL A 30 42.11 14.15 -5.79
C VAL A 30 42.66 12.73 -5.60
N GLU A 31 41.91 11.70 -5.96
CA GLU A 31 42.38 10.32 -5.87
C GLU A 31 43.55 10.06 -6.81
N GLY A 32 43.51 10.61 -8.03
CA GLY A 32 44.61 10.51 -8.99
C GLY A 32 45.90 11.14 -8.47
N LEU A 33 45.83 12.34 -7.89
CA LEU A 33 46.97 13.00 -7.26
C LEU A 33 47.47 12.25 -6.02
N LEU A 34 46.56 11.74 -5.18
CA LEU A 34 46.90 10.95 -4.01
C LEU A 34 47.65 9.68 -4.41
N ILE A 35 47.13 8.92 -5.36
CA ILE A 35 47.77 7.71 -5.90
C ILE A 35 49.12 8.08 -6.54
N TYR A 36 49.16 9.13 -7.36
CA TYR A 36 50.40 9.59 -7.99
C TYR A 36 51.47 9.95 -6.95
N PHE A 37 51.12 10.70 -5.91
CA PHE A 37 52.05 11.07 -4.85
C PHE A 37 52.47 9.88 -4.00
N ALA A 38 51.54 8.97 -3.70
CA ALA A 38 51.85 7.73 -2.99
C ALA A 38 52.86 6.85 -3.76
N ILE A 39 52.80 6.83 -5.09
CA ILE A 39 53.75 6.09 -5.94
C ILE A 39 55.07 6.87 -6.09
N LYS A 40 55.01 8.15 -6.46
CA LYS A 40 56.18 8.97 -6.79
C LYS A 40 57.06 9.27 -5.58
N TYR A 41 56.44 9.58 -4.44
CA TYR A 41 57.13 9.95 -3.21
C TYR A 41 57.22 8.78 -2.21
N ARG A 42 57.00 7.55 -2.68
CA ARG A 42 57.19 6.33 -1.88
C ARG A 42 58.65 6.23 -1.43
N LYS A 43 58.89 6.05 -0.12
CA LYS A 43 60.23 5.84 0.42
C LYS A 43 60.88 4.60 -0.20
N GLN A 44 62.06 4.76 -0.78
CA GLN A 44 62.85 3.66 -1.36
C GLN A 44 63.73 2.98 -0.30
N LYS A 45 63.98 1.68 -0.47
CA LYS A 45 64.92 0.94 0.39
C LYS A 45 66.33 1.50 0.19
N GLY A 46 67.04 1.81 1.29
CA GLY A 46 68.38 2.39 1.26
C GLY A 46 68.44 3.93 1.25
N ALA A 47 67.30 4.63 1.21
CA ALA A 47 67.24 6.10 1.33
C ALA A 47 67.27 6.59 2.79
N GLU A 48 68.05 5.92 3.64
CA GLU A 48 68.21 6.30 5.06
C GLU A 48 69.11 7.54 5.15
N GLY A 49 68.61 8.60 5.78
CA GLY A 49 69.35 9.87 5.94
C GLY A 49 69.16 10.89 4.80
N VAL A 50 68.33 10.61 3.78
CA VAL A 50 67.97 11.62 2.76
C VAL A 50 66.91 12.56 3.33
N GLU A 51 67.27 13.82 3.58
CA GLU A 51 66.34 14.85 4.03
C GLU A 51 65.44 15.31 2.87
N THR A 52 64.13 15.41 3.12
CA THR A 52 63.16 15.98 2.19
C THR A 52 63.12 17.50 2.34
N PRO A 53 62.89 18.26 1.25
CA PRO A 53 62.71 19.72 1.33
C PRO A 53 61.62 20.12 2.34
N ASP A 54 61.93 21.07 3.23
CA ASP A 54 60.98 21.67 4.20
C ASP A 54 60.09 22.72 3.49
N ILE A 55 59.03 22.24 2.83
CA ILE A 55 58.04 23.09 2.16
C ILE A 55 56.88 23.33 3.12
N ARG A 56 56.74 24.56 3.64
CA ARG A 56 55.74 24.92 4.65
C ARG A 56 54.45 25.53 4.12
N GLY A 57 54.40 25.95 2.85
CA GLY A 57 53.20 26.55 2.28
C GLY A 57 53.37 27.07 0.87
N ASN A 58 52.25 27.42 0.26
CA ASN A 58 52.20 28.06 -1.05
C ASN A 58 50.92 28.89 -1.15
N PHE A 59 51.05 30.19 -0.96
CA PHE A 59 49.92 31.13 -0.95
C PHE A 59 49.07 31.05 -2.23
N LEU A 60 49.70 30.83 -3.39
CA LEU A 60 48.97 30.70 -4.65
C LEU A 60 48.11 29.44 -4.67
N LEU A 61 48.69 28.29 -4.28
CA LEU A 61 47.96 27.02 -4.20
C LEU A 61 46.84 27.11 -3.17
N GLU A 62 47.12 27.74 -2.03
CA GLU A 62 46.16 27.96 -0.96
C GLU A 62 44.97 28.81 -1.41
N THR A 63 45.24 29.87 -2.16
CA THR A 63 44.20 30.72 -2.71
C THR A 63 43.36 29.97 -3.75
N VAL A 64 44.00 29.20 -4.64
CA VAL A 64 43.33 28.45 -5.71
C VAL A 64 42.38 27.38 -5.14
N TRP A 65 42.83 26.58 -4.17
CA TRP A 65 42.01 25.50 -3.60
C TRP A 65 40.90 26.00 -2.65
N ILE A 66 40.89 27.29 -2.28
CA ILE A 66 39.81 27.91 -1.50
C ILE A 66 38.79 28.49 -2.49
N LEU A 67 39.27 29.28 -3.46
CA LEU A 67 38.39 29.98 -4.40
C LEU A 67 37.65 29.02 -5.33
N ILE A 68 38.34 28.03 -5.90
CA ILE A 68 37.70 27.11 -6.85
C ILE A 68 36.53 26.34 -6.19
N PRO A 69 36.71 25.61 -5.06
CA PRO A 69 35.60 24.92 -4.41
C PRO A 69 34.50 25.87 -3.93
N SER A 70 34.85 27.06 -3.44
CA SER A 70 33.87 28.07 -3.02
C SER A 70 32.96 28.50 -4.18
N ILE A 71 33.54 28.78 -5.35
CA ILE A 71 32.79 29.14 -6.56
C ILE A 71 31.94 27.96 -7.03
N VAL A 72 32.48 26.75 -7.01
CA VAL A 72 31.74 25.52 -7.39
C VAL A 72 30.52 25.31 -6.48
N VAL A 73 30.70 25.37 -5.16
CA VAL A 73 29.60 25.24 -4.20
C VAL A 73 28.57 26.37 -4.36
N ALA A 74 29.02 27.61 -4.58
CA ALA A 74 28.13 28.73 -4.86
C ALA A 74 27.31 28.51 -6.15
N SER A 75 27.90 27.91 -7.18
CA SER A 75 27.20 27.55 -8.42
C SER A 75 26.15 26.45 -8.20
N PHE A 76 26.46 25.43 -7.37
CA PHE A 76 25.51 24.39 -6.99
C PHE A 76 24.31 24.98 -6.23
N PHE A 77 24.59 25.86 -5.26
CA PHE A 77 23.56 26.56 -4.51
C PHE A 77 22.67 27.38 -5.44
N TYR A 78 23.26 28.19 -6.33
CA TYR A 78 22.50 29.06 -7.21
C TYR A 78 21.59 28.26 -8.16
N TYR A 79 22.13 27.23 -8.82
CA TYR A 79 21.33 26.39 -9.71
C TYR A 79 20.25 25.63 -8.92
N GLY A 80 20.62 25.02 -7.79
CA GLY A 80 19.67 24.35 -6.89
C GLY A 80 18.53 25.26 -6.41
N TYR A 81 18.84 26.51 -6.08
CA TYR A 81 17.86 27.52 -5.67
C TYR A 81 16.87 27.86 -6.80
N ILE A 82 17.34 28.00 -8.04
CA ILE A 82 16.46 28.28 -9.20
C ILE A 82 15.47 27.12 -9.41
N VAL A 83 15.95 25.87 -9.35
CA VAL A 83 15.10 24.68 -9.50
C VAL A 83 14.15 24.54 -8.31
N PHE A 84 14.63 24.73 -7.09
CA PHE A 84 13.81 24.71 -5.87
C PHE A 84 12.67 25.73 -5.93
N ARG A 85 12.98 26.96 -6.36
CA ARG A 85 11.97 28.01 -6.51
C ARG A 85 10.93 27.62 -7.55
N ASP A 86 11.33 27.06 -8.69
CA ASP A 86 10.39 26.60 -9.73
C ASP A 86 9.41 25.55 -9.17
N ILE A 87 9.93 24.52 -8.46
CA ILE A 87 9.13 23.46 -7.82
C ILE A 87 8.17 24.02 -6.76
N ARG A 88 8.59 25.03 -6.00
CA ARG A 88 7.85 25.57 -4.85
C ARG A 88 6.90 26.71 -5.20
N THR A 89 7.00 27.29 -6.39
CA THR A 89 6.15 28.43 -6.78
C THR A 89 4.74 27.93 -7.13
N PRO A 90 3.68 28.48 -6.51
CA PRO A 90 2.32 28.08 -6.84
C PRO A 90 1.98 28.32 -8.31
N SER A 91 1.39 27.32 -8.96
CA SER A 91 0.91 27.46 -10.33
C SER A 91 -0.48 28.11 -10.34
N PRO A 92 -0.68 29.27 -10.99
CA PRO A 92 -2.00 29.86 -11.12
C PRO A 92 -2.96 28.90 -11.84
N GLY A 93 -4.19 28.76 -11.35
CA GLY A 93 -5.20 27.87 -11.94
C GLY A 93 -5.00 26.38 -11.64
N ALA A 94 -4.14 26.03 -10.68
CA ALA A 94 -4.00 24.65 -10.24
C ALA A 94 -5.29 24.12 -9.61
N THR A 95 -5.67 22.89 -9.95
CA THR A 95 -6.80 22.21 -9.31
C THR A 95 -6.38 21.66 -7.96
N ASP A 96 -7.13 22.01 -6.90
CA ASP A 96 -6.85 21.54 -5.54
C ASP A 96 -7.38 20.11 -5.36
N ILE A 97 -6.52 19.17 -4.96
CA ILE A 97 -6.89 17.79 -4.61
C ILE A 97 -6.32 17.50 -3.23
N HIS A 98 -7.16 17.07 -2.29
CA HIS A 98 -6.68 16.65 -0.97
C HIS A 98 -6.16 15.22 -1.05
N ALA A 99 -4.92 14.98 -0.65
CA ALA A 99 -4.41 13.63 -0.46
C ALA A 99 -4.20 13.38 1.03
N VAL A 100 -4.85 12.35 1.56
CA VAL A 100 -4.79 11.96 2.96
C VAL A 100 -4.11 10.60 3.05
N SER A 101 -3.15 10.47 3.96
CA SER A 101 -2.44 9.21 4.19
C SER A 101 -2.91 8.53 5.46
N ARG A 102 -2.94 7.19 5.39
CA ARG A 102 -3.24 6.27 6.48
C ARG A 102 -2.40 5.02 6.33
N GLN A 103 -2.15 4.28 7.40
CA GLN A 103 -1.59 2.93 7.35
C GLN A 103 -2.59 1.99 6.65
N TRP A 104 -2.35 1.48 5.44
CA TRP A 104 -1.22 1.72 4.50
C TRP A 104 -1.76 2.03 3.09
N LEU A 105 -2.47 3.16 2.97
CA LEU A 105 -3.14 3.64 1.76
C LEU A 105 -3.03 5.15 1.60
N PHE A 106 -3.25 5.61 0.37
CA PHE A 106 -3.46 7.02 0.04
C PHE A 106 -4.92 7.22 -0.39
N GLU A 107 -5.59 8.20 0.20
CA GLU A 107 -6.94 8.63 -0.15
C GLU A 107 -6.86 9.97 -0.88
N PHE A 108 -7.54 10.12 -2.00
CA PHE A 108 -7.57 11.35 -2.80
C PHE A 108 -8.99 11.88 -2.85
N ARG A 109 -9.19 13.16 -2.52
CA ARG A 109 -10.49 13.85 -2.56
C ARG A 109 -10.44 15.00 -3.57
N TYR A 110 -11.36 14.97 -4.53
CA TYR A 110 -11.45 15.95 -5.61
C TYR A 110 -12.45 17.07 -5.27
N PRO A 111 -12.35 18.24 -5.92
CA PRO A 111 -13.25 19.38 -5.67
C PRO A 111 -14.73 19.10 -5.92
N ASP A 112 -15.04 18.14 -6.78
CA ASP A 112 -16.41 17.74 -7.11
C ASP A 112 -16.98 16.70 -6.12
N GLY A 113 -16.30 16.47 -4.99
CA GLY A 113 -16.73 15.55 -3.95
C GLY A 113 -16.33 14.09 -4.20
N ARG A 114 -15.68 13.78 -5.33
CA ARG A 114 -15.17 12.42 -5.57
C ARG A 114 -14.09 12.06 -4.58
N MET A 115 -14.04 10.77 -4.28
CA MET A 115 -12.93 10.17 -3.56
C MET A 115 -12.40 8.95 -4.31
N SER A 116 -11.11 8.71 -4.22
CA SER A 116 -10.46 7.50 -4.70
C SER A 116 -9.41 7.04 -3.71
N ILE A 117 -9.13 5.74 -3.69
CA ILE A 117 -8.11 5.12 -2.83
C ILE A 117 -7.06 4.54 -3.75
N ASN A 118 -5.79 4.85 -3.47
CA ASN A 118 -4.60 4.40 -4.19
C ASN A 118 -4.57 4.71 -5.69
N GLU A 119 -5.49 5.53 -6.20
CA GLU A 119 -5.51 5.98 -7.59
C GLU A 119 -5.73 7.50 -7.63
N LEU A 120 -4.73 8.24 -8.11
CA LEU A 120 -4.81 9.67 -8.37
C LEU A 120 -4.92 9.90 -9.87
N ARG A 121 -6.06 10.41 -10.35
CA ARG A 121 -6.29 10.72 -11.77
C ARG A 121 -6.19 12.22 -11.99
N VAL A 122 -5.38 12.64 -12.94
CA VAL A 122 -5.18 14.07 -13.25
C VAL A 122 -5.13 14.31 -14.76
N PRO A 123 -5.54 15.49 -15.25
CA PRO A 123 -5.44 15.82 -16.67
C PRO A 123 -4.02 16.22 -17.03
N ALA A 124 -3.52 15.72 -18.17
CA ALA A 124 -2.25 16.14 -18.74
C ALA A 124 -2.25 17.64 -19.07
N GLY A 125 -1.11 18.30 -18.89
CA GLY A 125 -0.89 19.71 -19.20
C GLY A 125 -1.56 20.72 -18.26
N SER A 126 -2.29 20.27 -17.23
CA SER A 126 -2.92 21.17 -16.26
C SER A 126 -2.28 21.02 -14.88
N PRO A 127 -1.89 22.13 -14.22
CA PRO A 127 -1.27 22.05 -12.90
C PRO A 127 -2.27 21.54 -11.85
N VAL A 128 -1.76 20.74 -10.91
CA VAL A 128 -2.53 20.20 -9.79
C VAL A 128 -1.83 20.57 -8.49
N LYS A 129 -2.59 21.08 -7.52
CA LYS A 129 -2.12 21.35 -6.17
C LYS A 129 -2.62 20.24 -5.27
N LEU A 130 -1.68 19.42 -4.79
CA LEU A 130 -1.97 18.40 -3.80
C LEU A 130 -1.86 19.02 -2.40
N ILE A 131 -2.95 18.97 -1.64
CA ILE A 131 -3.00 19.34 -0.23
C ILE A 131 -2.85 18.06 0.57
N LEU A 132 -1.69 17.88 1.18
CA LEU A 132 -1.27 16.64 1.80
C LEU A 132 -1.48 16.69 3.31
N SER A 133 -2.05 15.63 3.88
CA SER A 133 -2.16 15.44 5.33
C SER A 133 -2.07 13.95 5.72
N SER A 134 -1.87 13.67 6.99
CA SER A 134 -1.95 12.32 7.55
C SER A 134 -2.95 12.25 8.69
N ASP A 135 -3.69 11.14 8.79
CA ASP A 135 -4.62 10.87 9.89
C ASP A 135 -4.01 10.01 11.01
N ASP A 136 -2.81 9.44 10.83
CA ASP A 136 -2.18 8.56 11.82
C ASP A 136 -0.70 8.90 12.10
N VAL A 137 0.24 8.35 11.33
CA VAL A 137 1.69 8.52 11.49
C VAL A 137 2.24 9.37 10.35
N ILE A 138 3.52 9.73 10.40
CA ILE A 138 4.14 10.43 9.28
C ILE A 138 4.23 9.45 8.09
N HIS A 139 3.81 9.92 6.92
CA HIS A 139 4.05 9.28 5.63
C HIS A 139 4.80 10.24 4.72
N SER A 140 5.24 9.78 3.55
CA SER A 140 5.79 10.69 2.53
C SER A 140 5.25 10.33 1.18
N PHE A 141 4.55 11.28 0.56
CA PHE A 141 3.98 11.12 -0.77
C PHE A 141 5.11 11.30 -1.79
N TYR A 142 5.51 10.22 -2.46
CA TYR A 142 6.61 10.24 -3.42
C TYR A 142 6.18 9.73 -4.79
N ILE A 143 6.39 10.54 -5.82
CA ILE A 143 6.28 10.13 -7.22
C ILE A 143 7.69 10.07 -7.82
N PRO A 144 8.34 8.88 -7.87
CA PRO A 144 9.73 8.77 -8.30
C PRO A 144 9.96 9.34 -9.70
N ALA A 145 9.06 9.05 -10.65
CA ALA A 145 9.16 9.52 -12.04
C ALA A 145 9.19 11.06 -12.15
N TYR A 146 8.62 11.77 -11.18
CA TYR A 146 8.58 13.22 -11.14
C TYR A 146 9.70 13.83 -10.29
N ARG A 147 10.46 13.02 -9.52
CA ARG A 147 11.42 13.46 -8.49
C ARG A 147 10.78 14.33 -7.39
N LEU A 148 9.47 14.21 -7.21
CA LEU A 148 8.71 15.00 -6.25
C LEU A 148 8.32 14.16 -5.06
N LYS A 149 8.79 14.56 -3.88
CA LYS A 149 8.39 13.99 -2.60
C LYS A 149 7.99 15.09 -1.62
N GLN A 150 6.98 14.83 -0.80
CA GLN A 150 6.59 15.73 0.29
C GLN A 150 5.97 14.92 1.42
N ASP A 151 6.44 15.20 2.64
CA ASP A 151 5.99 14.48 3.82
C ASP A 151 4.57 14.89 4.20
N MET A 152 3.79 13.90 4.61
CA MET A 152 2.41 14.01 5.06
C MET A 152 2.41 13.86 6.58
N VAL A 153 2.20 14.97 7.28
CA VAL A 153 2.43 15.06 8.74
C VAL A 153 1.10 15.16 9.47
N PRO A 154 0.84 14.32 10.49
CA PRO A 154 -0.37 14.43 11.29
C PRO A 154 -0.56 15.82 11.91
N GLY A 155 -1.77 16.36 11.82
CA GLY A 155 -2.12 17.68 12.37
C GLY A 155 -1.60 18.87 11.58
N GLN A 156 -0.99 18.68 10.41
CA GLN A 156 -0.51 19.74 9.54
C GLN A 156 -0.90 19.48 8.08
N TYR A 157 -1.03 20.58 7.31
CA TYR A 157 -1.17 20.50 5.86
C TYR A 157 0.16 20.89 5.21
N THR A 158 0.65 20.03 4.32
CA THR A 158 1.73 20.34 3.41
C THR A 158 1.18 20.43 1.99
N THR A 159 1.92 21.08 1.08
CA THR A 159 1.49 21.24 -0.30
C THR A 159 2.54 20.74 -1.27
N LEU A 160 2.09 20.13 -2.35
CA LEU A 160 2.92 19.71 -3.47
C LEU A 160 2.25 20.14 -4.78
N TYR A 161 3.02 20.80 -5.64
CA TYR A 161 2.55 21.20 -6.97
C TYR A 161 3.01 20.16 -7.99
N LEU A 162 2.05 19.59 -8.71
CA LEU A 162 2.27 18.59 -9.74
C LEU A 162 2.00 19.21 -11.12
N HIS A 163 2.95 19.02 -12.02
CA HIS A 163 2.86 19.42 -13.43
C HIS A 163 2.85 18.17 -14.32
N PRO A 164 1.69 17.55 -14.53
CA PRO A 164 1.59 16.30 -15.27
C PRO A 164 1.65 16.56 -16.78
N ASP A 165 2.85 16.60 -17.37
CA ASP A 165 3.00 16.95 -18.80
C ASP A 165 2.73 15.75 -19.74
N LYS A 166 3.16 14.54 -19.37
CA LYS A 166 3.04 13.33 -20.20
C LYS A 166 1.97 12.39 -19.66
N ALA A 167 0.99 12.06 -20.50
CA ALA A 167 0.00 11.03 -20.21
C ALA A 167 0.67 9.66 -19.96
N GLY A 168 0.12 8.89 -19.03
CA GLY A 168 0.68 7.62 -18.58
C GLY A 168 0.35 7.31 -17.13
N THR A 169 0.74 6.11 -16.69
CA THR A 169 0.61 5.67 -15.29
C THR A 169 1.98 5.67 -14.64
N TYR A 170 2.08 6.25 -13.44
CA TYR A 170 3.32 6.37 -12.67
C TYR A 170 3.10 5.91 -11.24
N ASP A 171 4.11 5.29 -10.64
CA ASP A 171 4.04 4.85 -9.24
C ASP A 171 4.03 6.04 -8.27
N ILE A 172 3.16 5.92 -7.26
CA ILE A 172 3.20 6.68 -6.01
C ILE A 172 3.62 5.72 -4.90
N LEU A 173 4.64 6.10 -4.13
CA LEU A 173 5.18 5.31 -3.04
C LEU A 173 5.09 6.07 -1.72
N CYS A 174 4.95 5.36 -0.61
CA CYS A 174 5.29 5.91 0.70
C CYS A 174 6.82 5.91 0.87
N ALA A 175 7.41 7.08 1.14
CA ALA A 175 8.86 7.25 1.31
C ALA A 175 9.28 7.62 2.75
N GLU A 176 8.40 7.44 3.73
CA GLU A 176 8.69 7.57 5.16
C GLU A 176 8.21 6.32 5.88
N TYR A 177 9.04 5.74 6.76
CA TYR A 177 8.71 4.46 7.37
C TYR A 177 7.47 4.59 8.27
N CYS A 178 6.38 3.99 7.83
CA CYS A 178 5.06 4.11 8.45
C CYS A 178 4.53 2.80 9.04
N GLY A 179 5.40 1.82 9.33
CA GLY A 179 5.05 0.56 10.00
C GLY A 179 5.18 -0.69 9.13
N VAL A 180 4.60 -1.81 9.60
CA VAL A 180 4.90 -3.16 9.09
C VAL A 180 4.60 -3.37 7.61
N ALA A 181 3.57 -2.69 7.07
CA ALA A 181 3.20 -2.78 5.65
C ALA A 181 3.66 -1.55 4.84
N HIS A 182 4.68 -0.82 5.33
CA HIS A 182 5.25 0.35 4.66
C HIS A 182 5.65 0.06 3.20
N SER A 183 6.30 -1.08 2.93
CA SER A 183 6.75 -1.46 1.58
C SER A 183 5.62 -1.74 0.58
N THR A 184 4.42 -2.03 1.08
CA THR A 184 3.21 -2.29 0.28
C THR A 184 2.33 -1.05 0.14
N MET A 185 2.64 0.06 0.81
CA MET A 185 1.91 1.31 0.71
C MET A 185 2.21 2.01 -0.62
N ARG A 186 1.42 1.67 -1.65
CA ARG A 186 1.59 2.09 -3.03
C ARG A 186 0.28 2.61 -3.61
N ALA A 187 0.39 3.51 -4.57
CA ALA A 187 -0.71 4.07 -5.33
C ALA A 187 -0.25 4.36 -6.77
N GLU A 188 -1.19 4.70 -7.65
CA GLU A 188 -0.93 5.04 -9.04
C GLU A 188 -1.33 6.48 -9.33
N LEU A 189 -0.44 7.23 -9.96
CA LEU A 189 -0.74 8.49 -10.64
C LEU A 189 -1.10 8.17 -12.09
N ILE A 190 -2.36 8.37 -12.46
CA ILE A 190 -2.89 8.16 -13.80
C ILE A 190 -3.06 9.53 -14.45
N VAL A 191 -2.10 9.91 -15.30
CA VAL A 191 -2.18 11.13 -16.10
C VAL A 191 -2.96 10.84 -17.36
N MET A 192 -4.13 11.47 -17.47
CA MET A 192 -5.11 11.25 -18.53
C MET A 192 -5.05 12.37 -19.55
N GLU A 193 -5.30 12.05 -20.82
CA GLU A 193 -5.56 13.06 -21.83
C GLU A 193 -6.74 13.97 -21.40
N PRO A 194 -6.71 15.29 -21.63
CA PRO A 194 -7.72 16.22 -21.12
C PRO A 194 -9.16 15.82 -21.49
N GLY A 195 -9.39 15.33 -22.71
CA GLY A 195 -10.70 14.85 -23.15
C GLY A 195 -11.16 13.58 -22.42
N ALA A 196 -10.25 12.65 -22.16
CA ALA A 196 -10.53 11.43 -21.38
C ALA A 196 -10.77 11.75 -19.91
N TYR A 197 -10.01 12.70 -19.35
CA TYR A 197 -10.24 13.20 -18.00
C TYR A 197 -11.60 13.90 -17.88
N ALA A 198 -11.97 14.73 -18.85
CA ALA A 198 -13.28 15.37 -18.90
C ALA A 198 -14.41 14.32 -19.01
N ALA A 199 -14.28 13.32 -19.88
CA ALA A 199 -15.26 12.24 -19.97
C ALA A 199 -15.39 11.43 -18.67
N TRP A 200 -14.26 11.11 -18.03
CA TRP A 200 -14.23 10.50 -16.70
C TRP A 200 -14.93 11.39 -15.67
N ARG A 201 -14.78 12.71 -15.77
CA ARG A 201 -15.57 13.67 -14.97
C ARG A 201 -17.06 13.68 -15.33
N GLU A 202 -17.45 13.56 -16.59
CA GLU A 202 -18.87 13.59 -16.98
C GLU A 202 -19.65 12.31 -16.70
N THR A 203 -18.99 11.16 -16.48
CA THR A 203 -19.67 9.90 -16.07
C THR A 203 -20.42 9.99 -14.71
N GLN A 204 -20.54 11.18 -14.11
CA GLN A 204 -21.23 11.47 -12.86
C GLN A 204 -22.55 12.25 -12.94
N ALA A 205 -23.07 12.63 -14.10
CA ALA A 205 -24.50 12.99 -14.15
C ALA A 205 -25.33 11.70 -14.05
N ALA A 206 -25.72 11.28 -12.85
CA ALA A 206 -26.65 10.17 -12.70
C ALA A 206 -27.95 10.51 -13.45
N PRO A 207 -28.47 9.64 -14.34
CA PRO A 207 -29.76 9.86 -14.96
C PRO A 207 -30.84 9.82 -13.88
N ALA A 208 -31.67 10.87 -13.82
CA ALA A 208 -32.88 10.89 -13.01
C ALA A 208 -33.76 9.68 -13.41
N GLY A 209 -33.95 8.73 -12.49
CA GLY A 209 -34.75 7.53 -12.73
C GLY A 209 -34.22 6.20 -12.15
N ARG A 210 -33.08 6.18 -11.46
CA ARG A 210 -32.59 4.97 -10.76
C ARG A 210 -33.30 4.75 -9.43
N SER A 211 -33.56 3.49 -9.08
CA SER A 211 -34.07 3.11 -7.75
C SER A 211 -33.09 3.51 -6.64
N LEU A 212 -33.58 3.71 -5.40
CA LEU A 212 -32.72 4.10 -4.27
C LEU A 212 -31.58 3.09 -4.02
N ALA A 213 -31.82 1.79 -4.23
CA ALA A 213 -30.80 0.76 -4.11
C ALA A 213 -29.73 0.84 -5.23
N GLU A 214 -30.10 1.21 -6.46
CA GLU A 214 -29.12 1.43 -7.54
C GLU A 214 -28.29 2.71 -7.31
N GLN A 215 -28.89 3.73 -6.71
CA GLN A 215 -28.15 4.93 -6.26
C GLN A 215 -27.17 4.57 -5.14
N GLY A 216 -27.62 3.78 -4.16
CA GLY A 216 -26.78 3.26 -3.09
C GLY A 216 -25.63 2.39 -3.56
N LYS A 217 -25.87 1.50 -4.54
CA LYS A 217 -24.82 0.69 -5.17
C LYS A 217 -23.72 1.56 -5.76
N ALA A 218 -24.13 2.55 -6.56
CA ALA A 218 -23.19 3.48 -7.17
C ALA A 218 -22.40 4.26 -6.12
N LEU A 219 -23.04 4.65 -5.00
CA LEU A 219 -22.36 5.33 -3.90
C LEU A 219 -21.36 4.42 -3.17
N VAL A 220 -21.70 3.16 -2.90
CA VAL A 220 -20.78 2.17 -2.29
C VAL A 220 -19.53 1.94 -3.16
N GLU A 221 -19.70 1.90 -4.48
CA GLU A 221 -18.59 1.80 -5.43
C GLU A 221 -17.76 3.10 -5.49
N LYS A 222 -18.42 4.26 -5.52
CA LYS A 222 -17.79 5.58 -5.69
C LYS A 222 -17.13 6.13 -4.42
N SER A 223 -17.64 5.81 -3.24
CA SER A 223 -17.14 6.30 -1.97
C SER A 223 -15.98 5.46 -1.41
N GLY A 224 -15.45 4.52 -2.22
CA GLY A 224 -14.30 3.71 -1.85
C GLY A 224 -14.60 2.60 -0.84
N CYS A 225 -15.88 2.36 -0.50
CA CYS A 225 -16.27 1.36 0.49
C CYS A 225 -15.76 -0.04 0.11
N LEU A 226 -15.74 -0.37 -1.18
CA LEU A 226 -15.29 -1.67 -1.69
C LEU A 226 -13.77 -1.89 -1.60
N GLY A 227 -12.98 -0.84 -1.34
CA GLY A 227 -11.56 -0.98 -1.02
C GLY A 227 -11.35 -1.74 0.29
N CYS A 228 -12.22 -1.50 1.28
CA CYS A 228 -12.11 -2.09 2.61
C CYS A 228 -13.17 -3.15 2.90
N HIS A 229 -14.32 -3.15 2.21
CA HIS A 229 -15.43 -4.08 2.45
C HIS A 229 -15.68 -4.99 1.24
N ALA A 230 -16.07 -6.24 1.51
CA ALA A 230 -16.55 -7.17 0.49
C ALA A 230 -18.08 -7.11 0.38
N LEU A 231 -18.63 -7.28 -0.82
CA LEU A 231 -20.07 -7.49 -1.05
C LEU A 231 -20.42 -8.98 -1.09
N GLU A 232 -19.51 -9.81 -1.57
CA GLU A 232 -19.68 -11.26 -1.65
C GLU A 232 -18.34 -11.92 -1.28
N GLY A 233 -18.38 -13.13 -0.72
CA GLY A 233 -17.17 -13.87 -0.35
C GLY A 233 -16.50 -13.37 0.94
N LYS A 234 -15.17 -13.54 1.04
CA LYS A 234 -14.43 -13.33 2.29
C LYS A 234 -14.32 -11.86 2.67
N GLU A 235 -14.38 -11.62 3.97
CA GLU A 235 -14.24 -10.31 4.61
C GLU A 235 -12.87 -9.68 4.29
N LYS A 236 -12.80 -8.34 4.27
CA LYS A 236 -11.59 -7.56 3.93
C LYS A 236 -11.07 -6.85 5.19
N ILE A 237 -10.72 -5.57 5.08
CA ILE A 237 -10.30 -4.72 6.21
C ILE A 237 -11.49 -4.43 7.13
N GLY A 238 -12.69 -4.31 6.56
CA GLY A 238 -13.97 -4.20 7.24
C GLY A 238 -14.90 -5.39 6.96
N PRO A 239 -16.00 -5.50 7.71
CA PRO A 239 -16.95 -6.61 7.61
C PRO A 239 -17.61 -6.72 6.24
N ASN A 240 -18.05 -7.93 5.88
CA ASN A 240 -18.79 -8.14 4.64
C ASN A 240 -20.15 -7.44 4.70
N LEU A 241 -20.43 -6.63 3.68
CA LEU A 241 -21.62 -5.80 3.58
C LEU A 241 -22.82 -6.51 2.95
N GLY A 242 -22.61 -7.56 2.14
CA GLY A 242 -23.69 -8.20 1.38
C GLY A 242 -24.60 -9.13 2.17
N GLN A 243 -24.22 -9.52 3.39
CA GLN A 243 -25.11 -10.25 4.32
C GLN A 243 -25.13 -9.59 5.70
N GLY A 244 -24.77 -8.31 5.73
CA GLY A 244 -24.53 -7.57 6.95
C GLY A 244 -25.80 -7.06 7.59
N PHE A 245 -26.86 -6.73 6.84
CA PHE A 245 -28.03 -6.02 7.35
C PHE A 245 -28.94 -6.93 8.21
N GLY A 246 -29.40 -6.43 9.35
CA GLY A 246 -30.35 -7.12 10.24
C GLY A 246 -29.78 -8.26 11.08
N ARG A 247 -28.45 -8.41 11.12
CA ARG A 247 -27.75 -9.46 11.88
C ARG A 247 -27.28 -8.93 13.23
N LYS A 248 -27.28 -9.78 14.26
CA LYS A 248 -26.62 -9.44 15.53
C LYS A 248 -25.11 -9.60 15.40
N VAL A 249 -24.38 -8.52 15.66
CA VAL A 249 -22.92 -8.47 15.67
C VAL A 249 -22.43 -8.16 17.08
N LEU A 250 -21.34 -8.82 17.47
CA LEU A 250 -20.66 -8.58 18.75
C LEU A 250 -19.67 -7.43 18.55
N LEU A 251 -19.74 -6.40 19.38
CA LEU A 251 -18.85 -5.25 19.36
C LEU A 251 -17.56 -5.53 20.15
N ALA A 252 -16.53 -4.72 19.90
CA ALA A 252 -15.24 -4.82 20.57
C ALA A 252 -15.33 -4.64 22.10
N ASP A 253 -16.34 -3.91 22.59
CA ASP A 253 -16.62 -3.69 24.02
C ASP A 253 -17.37 -4.87 24.70
N GLY A 254 -17.69 -5.93 23.93
CA GLY A 254 -18.40 -7.10 24.43
C GLY A 254 -19.92 -7.00 24.40
N THR A 255 -20.49 -5.85 24.02
CA THR A 255 -21.93 -5.69 23.80
C THR A 255 -22.33 -6.21 22.41
N SER A 256 -23.62 -6.52 22.20
CA SER A 256 -24.13 -6.96 20.90
C SER A 256 -25.15 -5.95 20.38
N VAL A 257 -25.06 -5.62 19.10
CA VAL A 257 -25.98 -4.71 18.41
C VAL A 257 -26.51 -5.39 17.15
N THR A 258 -27.74 -5.04 16.76
CA THR A 258 -28.28 -5.44 15.46
C THR A 258 -27.81 -4.45 14.40
N THR A 259 -27.37 -4.93 13.25
CA THR A 259 -26.97 -4.10 12.11
C THR A 259 -28.17 -3.52 11.37
N ASP A 260 -28.96 -2.71 12.07
CA ASP A 260 -30.10 -1.98 11.54
C ASP A 260 -29.69 -0.65 10.90
N GLU A 261 -30.67 0.09 10.40
CA GLU A 261 -30.46 1.36 9.71
C GLU A 261 -29.79 2.41 10.61
N GLU A 262 -30.10 2.42 11.92
CA GLU A 262 -29.50 3.34 12.87
C GLU A 262 -28.03 3.01 13.11
N TYR A 263 -27.72 1.73 13.35
CA TYR A 263 -26.34 1.25 13.49
C TYR A 263 -25.50 1.53 12.24
N LEU A 264 -26.04 1.28 11.04
CA LEU A 264 -25.30 1.49 9.80
C LEU A 264 -25.06 2.98 9.53
N ARG A 265 -26.04 3.84 9.80
CA ARG A 265 -25.87 5.29 9.69
C ARG A 265 -24.82 5.81 10.67
N GLU A 266 -24.86 5.36 11.91
CA GLU A 266 -23.85 5.69 12.93
C GLU A 266 -22.47 5.14 12.53
N SER A 267 -22.39 3.93 11.99
CA SER A 267 -21.12 3.34 11.54
C SER A 267 -20.52 4.08 10.33
N ILE A 268 -21.34 4.70 9.48
CA ILE A 268 -20.87 5.51 8.35
C ILE A 268 -20.39 6.90 8.81
N TYR A 269 -21.09 7.54 9.75
CA TYR A 269 -20.73 8.88 10.23
C TYR A 269 -19.73 8.89 11.38
N ASP A 270 -19.78 7.91 12.27
CA ASP A 270 -18.91 7.72 13.43
C ASP A 270 -18.44 6.26 13.55
N PRO A 271 -17.61 5.79 12.61
CA PRO A 271 -17.19 4.38 12.52
C PRO A 271 -16.41 3.87 13.73
N LYS A 272 -15.87 4.76 14.57
CA LYS A 272 -15.08 4.39 15.75
C LYS A 272 -15.95 4.19 16.99
N ALA A 273 -17.22 4.61 16.97
CA ALA A 273 -18.13 4.49 18.10
C ALA A 273 -18.50 3.03 18.42
N LYS A 274 -18.79 2.22 17.38
CA LYS A 274 -19.27 0.84 17.54
C LYS A 274 -18.59 -0.13 16.58
N VAL A 275 -17.32 -0.43 16.87
CA VAL A 275 -16.50 -1.34 16.06
C VAL A 275 -16.86 -2.79 16.32
N VAL A 276 -17.14 -3.56 15.27
CA VAL A 276 -17.39 -5.00 15.35
C VAL A 276 -16.13 -5.72 15.84
N LYS A 277 -16.30 -6.65 16.78
CA LYS A 277 -15.20 -7.44 17.36
C LYS A 277 -14.45 -8.19 16.26
N GLY A 278 -13.12 -8.07 16.27
CA GLY A 278 -12.24 -8.71 15.28
C GLY A 278 -11.82 -7.78 14.14
N TYR A 279 -12.36 -6.55 14.07
CA TYR A 279 -11.98 -5.56 13.06
C TYR A 279 -11.17 -4.40 13.65
N PRO A 280 -10.18 -3.88 12.90
CA PRO A 280 -9.44 -2.69 13.30
C PRO A 280 -10.30 -1.42 13.13
N ALA A 281 -10.14 -0.45 14.03
CA ALA A 281 -10.87 0.82 14.02
C ALA A 281 -10.31 1.82 12.98
N VAL A 282 -10.26 1.41 11.72
CA VAL A 282 -9.58 2.12 10.61
C VAL A 282 -10.54 2.70 9.56
N MET A 283 -11.85 2.42 9.68
CA MET A 283 -12.85 2.94 8.74
C MET A 283 -12.92 4.48 8.82
N PRO A 284 -12.85 5.21 7.68
CA PRO A 284 -13.03 6.67 7.61
C PRO A 284 -14.42 7.10 8.09
N THR A 285 -14.50 8.25 8.74
CA THR A 285 -15.78 8.96 8.87
C THR A 285 -16.19 9.53 7.51
N PHE A 286 -17.48 9.39 7.18
CA PHE A 286 -18.09 10.04 6.02
C PHE A 286 -18.97 11.23 6.39
N LYS A 287 -18.86 11.71 7.64
CA LYS A 287 -19.60 12.88 8.13
C LYS A 287 -19.18 14.12 7.36
N GLY A 288 -20.12 14.76 6.67
CA GLY A 288 -19.87 15.91 5.80
C GLY A 288 -19.42 15.57 4.38
N SER A 289 -19.14 14.29 4.09
CA SER A 289 -18.81 13.82 2.73
C SER A 289 -19.97 13.10 2.04
N LEU A 290 -20.90 12.51 2.82
CA LEU A 290 -22.14 11.92 2.32
C LEU A 290 -23.35 12.64 2.93
N SER A 291 -24.29 13.06 2.08
CA SER A 291 -25.54 13.66 2.55
C SER A 291 -26.43 12.62 3.25
N PRO A 292 -27.41 13.05 4.08
CA PRO A 292 -28.36 12.13 4.69
C PRO A 292 -29.09 11.24 3.67
N ASP A 293 -29.41 11.79 2.50
CA ASP A 293 -30.08 11.07 1.41
C ASP A 293 -29.14 10.03 0.76
N ASP A 294 -27.85 10.37 0.59
CA ASP A 294 -26.84 9.42 0.07
C ASP A 294 -26.64 8.25 1.02
N VAL A 295 -26.56 8.52 2.33
CA VAL A 295 -26.46 7.46 3.35
C VAL A 295 -27.73 6.62 3.36
N GLY A 296 -28.91 7.23 3.21
CA GLY A 296 -30.17 6.50 3.04
C GLY A 296 -30.16 5.58 1.82
N ALA A 297 -29.66 6.05 0.67
CA ALA A 297 -29.52 5.25 -0.53
C ALA A 297 -28.54 4.08 -0.34
N ILE A 298 -27.38 4.33 0.28
CA ILE A 298 -26.40 3.27 0.63
C ILE A 298 -27.05 2.21 1.51
N ILE A 299 -27.77 2.60 2.56
CA ILE A 299 -28.43 1.64 3.45
C ILE A 299 -29.51 0.87 2.71
N ALA A 300 -30.27 1.51 1.81
CA ALA A 300 -31.25 0.83 0.96
C ALA A 300 -30.61 -0.24 0.06
N TYR A 301 -29.40 0.02 -0.46
CA TYR A 301 -28.63 -0.97 -1.20
C TYR A 301 -28.13 -2.11 -0.30
N LEU A 302 -27.59 -1.81 0.88
CA LEU A 302 -27.14 -2.84 1.82
C LEU A 302 -28.27 -3.76 2.28
N ARG A 303 -29.47 -3.19 2.45
CA ARG A 303 -30.69 -3.93 2.72
C ARG A 303 -31.05 -4.85 1.55
N SER A 304 -31.02 -4.35 0.32
CA SER A 304 -31.38 -5.16 -0.86
C SER A 304 -30.43 -6.34 -1.09
N LEU A 305 -29.16 -6.24 -0.68
CA LEU A 305 -28.19 -7.33 -0.75
C LEU A 305 -28.47 -8.44 0.28
N SER A 306 -29.05 -8.11 1.44
CA SER A 306 -29.25 -9.06 2.54
C SER A 306 -30.50 -9.93 2.38
N GLY A 307 -31.22 -9.80 1.25
CA GLY A 307 -32.41 -10.55 0.90
C GLY A 307 -33.66 -10.10 1.66
N ASP A 308 -34.56 -9.37 0.98
CA ASP A 308 -35.89 -9.07 1.52
C ASP A 308 -36.70 -10.37 1.67
N LYS A 309 -36.77 -10.90 2.89
CA LYS A 309 -37.81 -11.87 3.30
C LYS A 309 -39.14 -11.19 3.66
N GLU A 310 -39.44 -10.02 3.09
CA GLU A 310 -40.69 -9.29 3.38
C GLU A 310 -41.63 -9.04 2.19
N GLU A 311 -41.23 -9.19 0.92
CA GLU A 311 -42.17 -8.97 -0.20
C GLU A 311 -42.74 -10.24 -0.87
N ASP A 312 -42.18 -11.42 -0.64
CA ASP A 312 -42.65 -12.67 -1.28
C ASP A 312 -43.82 -13.39 -0.58
N LYS A 313 -44.37 -12.84 0.51
CA LYS A 313 -45.56 -13.42 1.17
C LYS A 313 -46.89 -13.13 0.46
N LYS A 314 -46.89 -12.44 -0.68
CA LYS A 314 -48.13 -12.10 -1.41
C LYS A 314 -48.32 -12.76 -2.78
N LYS A 315 -47.40 -13.60 -3.26
CA LYS A 315 -47.52 -14.21 -4.60
C LYS A 315 -47.24 -15.71 -4.71
N GLU A 316 -47.16 -16.45 -3.60
CA GLU A 316 -47.11 -17.92 -3.61
C GLU A 316 -48.41 -18.55 -3.11
N GLY A 317 -49.53 -17.97 -3.55
CA GLY A 317 -50.86 -18.55 -3.41
C GLY A 317 -51.33 -19.28 -4.66
N GLU A 318 -50.46 -19.72 -5.57
CA GLU A 318 -50.86 -20.59 -6.67
C GLU A 318 -49.66 -21.15 -7.43
N LYS A 319 -49.24 -22.35 -7.03
CA LYS A 319 -48.91 -23.52 -7.88
C LYS A 319 -47.89 -24.38 -7.17
N ALA A 320 -48.44 -25.31 -6.42
CA ALA A 320 -47.75 -26.47 -5.92
C ALA A 320 -47.35 -27.41 -7.07
N VAL A 321 -46.39 -28.27 -6.71
CA VAL A 321 -46.15 -29.65 -7.18
C VAL A 321 -44.98 -29.83 -8.15
N GLU A 322 -44.07 -30.72 -7.70
CA GLU A 322 -43.02 -31.47 -8.41
C GLU A 322 -41.68 -30.77 -8.74
N LYS A 323 -40.67 -30.92 -7.88
CA LYS A 323 -39.73 -32.06 -7.97
C LYS A 323 -38.66 -32.06 -6.87
N GLU A 324 -38.34 -33.29 -6.47
CA GLU A 324 -37.41 -33.75 -5.43
C GLU A 324 -35.90 -33.46 -5.66
N GLU A 325 -35.19 -33.51 -4.52
CA GLU A 325 -33.78 -33.89 -4.28
C GLU A 325 -32.67 -33.06 -4.99
N ARG A 326 -31.63 -32.53 -4.33
CA ARG A 326 -30.64 -33.25 -3.51
C ARG A 326 -29.74 -32.24 -2.78
N GLY A 327 -29.61 -32.33 -1.46
CA GLY A 327 -28.56 -31.65 -0.69
C GLY A 327 -27.27 -32.47 -0.68
N GLY A 328 -26.11 -31.81 -0.76
CA GLY A 328 -24.80 -32.41 -0.57
C GLY A 328 -23.83 -31.42 0.08
N LYS A 329 -23.30 -31.77 1.26
CA LYS A 329 -22.14 -31.11 1.87
C LYS A 329 -20.90 -31.46 1.03
N GLU A 330 -20.23 -30.47 0.44
CA GLU A 330 -19.00 -30.69 -0.33
C GLU A 330 -17.80 -31.04 0.56
N ALA A 331 -17.00 -32.01 0.14
CA ALA A 331 -15.76 -32.44 0.80
C ALA A 331 -14.60 -31.43 0.58
N PRO A 332 -13.62 -31.33 1.49
CA PRO A 332 -12.50 -30.39 1.34
C PRO A 332 -11.63 -30.73 0.11
N SER A 333 -11.55 -29.80 -0.85
CA SER A 333 -10.80 -29.98 -2.10
C SER A 333 -9.40 -29.37 -2.03
N ALA A 334 -8.42 -30.00 -2.72
CA ALA A 334 -7.05 -29.48 -2.81
C ALA A 334 -6.98 -28.10 -3.49
N GLN A 335 -7.92 -27.80 -4.39
CA GLN A 335 -8.02 -26.50 -5.05
C GLN A 335 -8.47 -25.40 -4.07
N LYS A 336 -9.42 -25.70 -3.19
CA LYS A 336 -9.79 -24.81 -2.07
C LYS A 336 -8.59 -24.60 -1.14
N GLY A 337 -7.88 -25.67 -0.79
CA GLY A 337 -6.66 -25.59 0.00
C GLY A 337 -5.59 -24.68 -0.60
N LYS A 338 -5.31 -24.82 -1.91
CA LYS A 338 -4.36 -23.98 -2.63
C LYS A 338 -4.71 -22.50 -2.52
N ALA A 339 -5.96 -22.15 -2.85
CA ALA A 339 -6.44 -20.77 -2.79
C ALA A 339 -6.36 -20.18 -1.37
N LEU A 340 -6.60 -21.00 -0.34
CA LEU A 340 -6.46 -20.60 1.06
C LEU A 340 -5.00 -20.31 1.43
N THR A 341 -4.04 -21.14 1.02
CA THR A 341 -2.61 -20.88 1.24
C THR A 341 -2.12 -19.59 0.58
N GLU A 342 -2.67 -19.22 -0.57
CA GLU A 342 -2.37 -17.96 -1.26
C GLU A 342 -3.00 -16.76 -0.53
N THR A 343 -4.29 -16.88 -0.20
CA THR A 343 -5.08 -15.78 0.39
C THR A 343 -4.69 -15.48 1.83
N LEU A 344 -4.32 -16.50 2.61
CA LEU A 344 -3.84 -16.34 3.99
C LEU A 344 -2.38 -15.86 4.05
N GLY A 345 -1.75 -15.60 2.90
CA GLY A 345 -0.39 -15.10 2.82
C GLY A 345 0.68 -16.13 3.20
N CYS A 346 0.32 -17.42 3.32
CA CYS A 346 1.27 -18.47 3.69
C CYS A 346 2.44 -18.53 2.71
N LEU A 347 2.19 -18.28 1.42
CA LEU A 347 3.22 -18.26 0.38
C LEU A 347 4.18 -17.06 0.44
N GLY A 348 3.88 -16.04 1.25
CA GLY A 348 4.84 -14.96 1.54
C GLY A 348 6.03 -15.46 2.36
N CYS A 349 5.80 -16.46 3.21
CA CYS A 349 6.82 -17.01 4.12
C CYS A 349 7.24 -18.44 3.77
N HIS A 350 6.38 -19.24 3.14
CA HIS A 350 6.63 -20.63 2.75
C HIS A 350 6.70 -20.77 1.23
N SER A 351 7.52 -21.68 0.74
CA SER A 351 7.60 -22.00 -0.69
C SER A 351 6.87 -23.32 -1.01
N VAL A 352 6.66 -23.58 -2.29
CA VAL A 352 6.13 -24.86 -2.81
C VAL A 352 7.10 -25.53 -3.80
N ASP A 353 8.35 -25.05 -3.86
CA ASP A 353 9.39 -25.45 -4.82
C ASP A 353 10.62 -26.10 -4.15
N GLY A 354 10.49 -26.47 -2.86
CA GLY A 354 11.54 -27.11 -2.08
C GLY A 354 12.54 -26.13 -1.46
N SER A 355 12.52 -24.84 -1.81
CA SER A 355 13.42 -23.83 -1.23
C SER A 355 12.95 -23.38 0.16
N GLY A 356 13.85 -23.22 1.13
CA GLY A 356 13.51 -22.55 2.39
C GLY A 356 13.35 -21.04 2.18
N ARG A 357 12.34 -20.41 2.80
CA ARG A 357 12.19 -18.95 2.87
C ARG A 357 12.28 -18.49 4.33
N VAL A 358 11.30 -17.71 4.79
CA VAL A 358 11.13 -17.37 6.20
C VAL A 358 10.66 -18.59 7.01
N GLY A 359 9.91 -19.49 6.37
CA GLY A 359 9.55 -20.81 6.87
C GLY A 359 9.95 -21.95 5.92
N PRO A 360 9.81 -23.21 6.35
CA PRO A 360 10.13 -24.38 5.54
C PRO A 360 9.23 -24.52 4.31
N SER A 361 9.72 -25.19 3.27
CA SER A 361 8.91 -25.48 2.07
C SER A 361 7.78 -26.48 2.38
N PHE A 362 6.63 -26.29 1.73
CA PHE A 362 5.54 -27.26 1.74
C PHE A 362 5.80 -28.46 0.83
N GLN A 363 6.70 -28.34 -0.15
CA GLN A 363 7.01 -29.44 -1.05
C GLN A 363 7.69 -30.59 -0.29
N GLY A 364 7.12 -31.78 -0.39
CA GLY A 364 7.61 -32.98 0.26
C GLY A 364 7.53 -32.93 1.79
N LEU A 365 6.78 -31.98 2.38
CA LEU A 365 6.69 -31.85 3.83
C LEU A 365 5.88 -32.99 4.47
N PHE A 366 4.73 -33.34 3.88
CA PHE A 366 3.84 -34.34 4.46
C PHE A 366 4.51 -35.71 4.55
N GLY A 367 4.58 -36.28 5.76
CA GLY A 367 5.21 -37.56 6.05
C GLY A 367 6.74 -37.52 6.23
N ARG A 368 7.38 -36.35 6.08
CA ARG A 368 8.83 -36.18 6.30
C ARG A 368 9.17 -36.10 7.78
N GLN A 369 10.35 -36.61 8.17
CA GLN A 369 10.92 -36.33 9.48
C GLN A 369 11.44 -34.89 9.56
N VAL A 370 10.92 -34.13 10.51
CA VAL A 370 11.28 -32.75 10.79
C VAL A 370 12.05 -32.69 12.10
N GLU A 371 13.21 -32.05 12.09
CA GLU A 371 14.01 -31.78 13.28
C GLU A 371 13.60 -30.42 13.86
N LEU A 372 13.30 -30.38 15.16
CA LEU A 372 12.85 -29.19 15.88
C LEU A 372 14.04 -28.44 16.49
N ALA A 373 13.82 -27.16 16.81
CA ALA A 373 14.85 -26.30 17.38
C ALA A 373 15.35 -26.77 18.76
N ASP A 374 14.55 -27.54 19.50
CA ASP A 374 14.90 -28.16 20.78
C ASP A 374 15.69 -29.48 20.64
N GLY A 375 15.99 -29.91 19.41
CA GLY A 375 16.68 -31.16 19.11
C GLY A 375 15.76 -32.39 18.99
N GLY A 376 14.44 -32.22 19.18
CA GLY A 376 13.45 -33.26 18.96
C GLY A 376 13.26 -33.61 17.47
N LYS A 377 12.75 -34.80 17.19
CA LYS A 377 12.34 -35.22 15.84
C LYS A 377 10.87 -35.59 15.83
N VAL A 378 10.13 -35.06 14.86
CA VAL A 378 8.69 -35.31 14.69
C VAL A 378 8.39 -35.62 13.23
N THR A 379 7.45 -36.53 12.98
CA THR A 379 6.95 -36.78 11.63
C THR A 379 5.92 -35.70 11.29
N ALA A 380 6.05 -35.06 10.12
CA ALA A 380 5.10 -34.07 9.63
C ALA A 380 3.81 -34.71 9.11
N ASP A 381 3.05 -35.28 10.04
CA ASP A 381 1.71 -35.82 9.80
C ASP A 381 0.64 -34.72 9.87
N GLU A 382 -0.63 -35.10 9.72
CA GLU A 382 -1.74 -34.16 9.74
C GLU A 382 -1.88 -33.44 11.08
N ALA A 383 -1.63 -34.11 12.20
CA ALA A 383 -1.72 -33.49 13.52
C ALA A 383 -0.60 -32.46 13.72
N TYR A 384 0.62 -32.79 13.29
CA TYR A 384 1.75 -31.87 13.31
C TYR A 384 1.48 -30.63 12.46
N ILE A 385 1.08 -30.79 11.19
CA ILE A 385 0.85 -29.64 10.30
C ILE A 385 -0.30 -28.77 10.83
N ARG A 386 -1.34 -29.39 11.36
CA ARG A 386 -2.46 -28.69 12.00
C ARG A 386 -2.01 -27.87 13.22
N GLU A 387 -1.22 -28.47 14.09
CA GLU A 387 -0.65 -27.80 15.26
C GLU A 387 0.34 -26.70 14.87
N SER A 388 1.20 -26.93 13.88
CA SER A 388 2.14 -25.93 13.36
C SER A 388 1.45 -24.75 12.71
N ILE A 389 0.25 -24.92 12.13
CA ILE A 389 -0.53 -23.79 11.61
C ILE A 389 -1.25 -23.08 12.76
N ALA A 390 -1.95 -23.81 13.63
CA ALA A 390 -2.72 -23.21 14.71
C ALA A 390 -1.82 -22.52 15.75
N ARG A 391 -0.79 -23.22 16.23
CA ARG A 391 0.13 -22.82 17.31
C ARG A 391 1.59 -22.98 16.85
N PRO A 392 2.08 -22.16 15.90
CA PRO A 392 3.40 -22.35 15.29
C PRO A 392 4.57 -22.28 16.28
N LYS A 393 4.40 -21.56 17.39
CA LYS A 393 5.43 -21.40 18.42
C LYS A 393 5.67 -22.66 19.25
N ALA A 394 4.76 -23.63 19.20
CA ALA A 394 4.85 -24.85 19.99
C ALA A 394 5.94 -25.80 19.48
N LYS A 395 6.17 -25.84 18.16
CA LYS A 395 7.12 -26.77 17.51
C LYS A 395 7.83 -26.08 16.35
N VAL A 396 8.83 -25.27 16.69
CA VAL A 396 9.62 -24.53 15.70
C VAL A 396 10.63 -25.46 15.03
N VAL A 397 10.65 -25.47 13.70
CA VAL A 397 11.59 -26.26 12.90
C VAL A 397 13.02 -25.70 13.03
N LYS A 398 14.01 -26.58 13.20
CA LYS A 398 15.41 -26.20 13.32
C LYS A 398 15.86 -25.38 12.10
N GLY A 399 16.46 -24.22 12.36
CA GLY A 399 16.97 -23.32 11.32
C GLY A 399 15.99 -22.27 10.82
N PHE A 400 14.76 -22.21 11.35
CA PHE A 400 13.78 -21.17 11.04
C PHE A 400 13.45 -20.30 12.26
N PRO A 401 13.21 -18.98 12.07
CA PRO A 401 12.87 -18.07 13.16
C PRO A 401 11.43 -18.22 13.64
N ASP A 402 11.18 -17.95 14.92
CA ASP A 402 9.83 -17.96 15.53
C ASP A 402 9.03 -16.69 15.19
N VAL A 403 8.62 -16.56 13.93
CA VAL A 403 7.93 -15.38 13.39
C VAL A 403 6.59 -15.70 12.75
N MET A 404 6.19 -16.97 12.71
CA MET A 404 4.91 -17.37 12.13
C MET A 404 3.75 -16.90 13.04
N PRO A 405 2.76 -16.16 12.51
CA PRO A 405 1.60 -15.71 13.29
C PRO A 405 0.77 -16.87 13.82
N ASP A 406 0.18 -16.72 15.00
CA ASP A 406 -0.74 -17.70 15.59
C ASP A 406 -2.09 -17.69 14.85
N PHE A 407 -2.60 -18.87 14.47
CA PHE A 407 -3.88 -19.03 13.75
C PHE A 407 -4.93 -19.85 14.54
N GLU A 408 -4.69 -20.11 15.82
CA GLU A 408 -5.64 -20.83 16.66
C GLU A 408 -6.99 -20.10 16.72
N GLY A 409 -8.05 -20.80 16.32
CA GLY A 409 -9.40 -20.24 16.24
C GLY A 409 -9.61 -19.20 15.14
N LYS A 410 -8.60 -18.90 14.31
CA LYS A 410 -8.68 -17.92 13.21
C LYS A 410 -8.97 -18.54 11.84
N ILE A 411 -8.68 -19.83 11.68
CA ILE A 411 -8.98 -20.60 10.46
C ILE A 411 -10.06 -21.63 10.82
N PRO A 412 -11.22 -21.64 10.14
CA PRO A 412 -12.23 -22.68 10.31
C PRO A 412 -11.64 -24.07 10.06
N GLU A 413 -12.08 -25.07 10.83
CA GLU A 413 -11.55 -26.44 10.79
C GLU A 413 -11.65 -27.09 9.39
N GLU A 414 -12.68 -26.74 8.63
CA GLU A 414 -12.88 -27.15 7.24
C GLU A 414 -11.85 -26.54 6.28
N ASP A 415 -11.46 -25.29 6.50
CA ASP A 415 -10.47 -24.56 5.70
C ASP A 415 -9.06 -25.06 6.04
N LEU A 416 -8.79 -25.33 7.33
CA LEU A 416 -7.54 -25.93 7.78
C LEU A 416 -7.34 -27.33 7.18
N SER A 417 -8.42 -28.13 7.16
CA SER A 417 -8.41 -29.46 6.53
C SER A 417 -8.17 -29.37 5.02
N ALA A 418 -8.76 -28.38 4.32
CA ALA A 418 -8.50 -28.15 2.90
C ALA A 418 -7.03 -27.76 2.62
N ILE A 419 -6.43 -26.90 3.46
CA ILE A 419 -5.00 -26.53 3.36
C ILE A 419 -4.10 -27.76 3.53
N ILE A 420 -4.40 -28.62 4.51
CA ILE A 420 -3.64 -29.86 4.72
C ILE A 420 -3.80 -30.81 3.52
N VAL A 421 -5.00 -30.93 2.97
CA VAL A 421 -5.24 -31.69 1.72
C VAL A 421 -4.39 -31.13 0.58
N TYR A 422 -4.28 -29.82 0.44
CA TYR A 422 -3.38 -29.21 -0.55
C TYR A 422 -1.90 -29.52 -0.28
N ILE A 423 -1.41 -29.37 0.95
CA ILE A 423 -0.02 -29.69 1.31
C ILE A 423 0.30 -31.17 1.02
N LYS A 424 -0.65 -32.09 1.26
CA LYS A 424 -0.51 -33.51 0.89
C LYS A 424 -0.33 -33.73 -0.61
N THR A 425 -0.81 -32.82 -1.47
CA THR A 425 -0.63 -32.92 -2.93
C THR A 425 0.76 -32.49 -3.39
N LEU A 426 1.50 -31.71 -2.58
CA LEU A 426 2.83 -31.21 -2.91
C LEU A 426 3.90 -32.26 -2.58
N LYS A 427 3.97 -33.32 -3.39
CA LYS A 427 5.00 -34.36 -3.26
C LYS A 427 6.37 -33.90 -3.80
N HIS A 428 7.41 -34.62 -3.40
CA HIS A 428 8.79 -34.40 -3.83
C HIS A 428 8.94 -34.40 -5.36
#